data_AF-A0A496WUD6-F1
#
_entry.id   AF-A0A496WUD6-F1
#
_cell.length_a   1.000
_cell.length_b   1.000
_cell.length_c   1.000
_cell.angle_alpha   90.00
_cell.angle_beta   90.00
_cell.angle_gamma   90.00
#
_symmetry.space_group_name_H-M   'P 1'
#
loop_
_entity.id
_entity.type
_entity.pdbx_description
1 polymer ?
#
loop_
_entity_poly.entity_id
_entity_poly.type
_entity_poly.pdbx_seq_one_letter_code
_entity_poly.pdbx_strand_id
1 'polypeptide(L)'
;MNYPWQNVLYIDAQGKTIPYQRSVSTDDTVGPGFINLKQKPASISAIPEALADIPLATALAKINEIDTGIFSVGCHVQHIADQQGYRTSAYLEFSFNDQHQVKDAAEYFSLFYQFHQRLIQARFPHSIHFDWTIMPAVFTDINSHGFTCSVKINSAYYPDQIKLQAAWASALSLLTEFLVSVKKIDGEKIY
;
A
#
# COMPACT_ATOMS: atom_id res chain seq x y z
N MET A 1 20.42 -18.15 -5.37
CA MET A 1 20.66 -17.15 -4.31
C MET A 1 19.57 -17.30 -3.28
N ASN A 2 19.91 -17.40 -1.99
CA ASN A 2 18.92 -17.38 -0.92
C ASN A 2 18.80 -15.94 -0.42
N TYR A 3 17.72 -15.27 -0.78
CA TYR A 3 17.39 -13.97 -0.22
C TYR A 3 16.68 -14.16 1.13
N PRO A 4 16.89 -13.28 2.12
CA PRO A 4 16.19 -13.36 3.40
C PRO A 4 14.70 -12.99 3.27
N TRP A 5 14.30 -12.38 2.16
CA TRP A 5 12.96 -11.89 1.87
C TRP A 5 12.24 -12.75 0.83
N GLN A 6 10.92 -12.61 0.78
CA GLN A 6 10.06 -13.12 -0.28
C GLN A 6 9.31 -11.96 -0.95
N ASN A 7 9.14 -12.03 -2.26
CA ASN A 7 8.33 -11.08 -3.02
C ASN A 7 7.48 -11.87 -4.02
N VAL A 8 6.19 -11.97 -3.75
CA VAL A 8 5.24 -12.84 -4.47
C VAL A 8 4.13 -12.00 -5.07
N LEU A 9 3.66 -12.39 -6.25
CA LEU A 9 2.52 -11.77 -6.92
C LEU A 9 1.35 -12.75 -7.00
N TYR A 10 0.18 -12.27 -6.65
CA TYR A 10 -1.11 -12.90 -6.76
C TYR A 10 -2.03 -12.04 -7.63
N ILE A 11 -2.94 -12.70 -8.35
CA ILE A 11 -4.08 -12.06 -9.01
C ILE A 11 -5.32 -12.68 -8.40
N ASP A 12 -6.15 -11.85 -7.77
CA ASP A 12 -7.41 -12.29 -7.19
C ASP A 12 -8.57 -11.77 -8.03
N ALA A 13 -9.42 -12.68 -8.50
CA ALA A 13 -10.60 -12.35 -9.29
C ALA A 13 -11.77 -11.83 -8.43
N GLN A 14 -11.71 -12.04 -7.11
CA GLN A 14 -12.68 -11.50 -6.16
C GLN A 14 -12.37 -10.01 -5.96
N GLY A 15 -12.83 -9.20 -6.91
CA GLY A 15 -12.64 -7.76 -6.87
C GLY A 15 -13.26 -7.10 -5.64
N LYS A 16 -12.95 -5.81 -5.47
CA LYS A 16 -13.47 -4.97 -4.38
C LYS A 16 -14.14 -3.71 -4.93
N THR A 17 -15.17 -3.23 -4.25
CA THR A 17 -15.75 -1.91 -4.55
C THR A 17 -15.03 -0.85 -3.73
N ILE A 18 -14.49 0.20 -4.37
CA ILE A 18 -13.85 1.33 -3.68
C ILE A 18 -14.80 2.53 -3.74
N PRO A 19 -15.47 2.87 -2.62
CA PRO A 19 -16.36 4.02 -2.58
C PRO A 19 -15.55 5.31 -2.50
N TYR A 20 -15.73 6.28 -3.39
CA TYR A 20 -14.87 7.47 -3.42
C TYR A 20 -15.22 8.56 -2.40
N GLN A 21 -16.36 8.43 -1.73
CA GLN A 21 -16.75 9.30 -0.63
C GLN A 21 -17.51 8.50 0.43
N ARG A 22 -17.21 8.78 1.70
CA ARG A 22 -18.12 8.43 2.80
C ARG A 22 -19.46 9.12 2.48
N SER A 23 -20.53 8.35 2.29
CA SER A 23 -21.88 8.87 2.37
C SER A 23 -21.99 9.61 3.70
N VAL A 24 -22.48 10.85 3.71
CA VAL A 24 -22.75 11.58 4.95
C VAL A 24 -23.87 10.85 5.68
N SER A 25 -23.53 9.80 6.43
CA SER A 25 -24.45 9.03 7.25
C SER A 25 -24.20 9.43 8.70
N THR A 26 -25.31 9.73 9.36
CA THR A 26 -25.46 10.19 10.75
C THR A 26 -25.18 9.11 11.80
N ASP A 27 -24.73 7.92 11.39
CA ASP A 27 -24.45 6.79 12.28
C ASP A 27 -22.95 6.50 12.36
N ASP A 28 -22.40 6.61 13.58
CA ASP A 28 -21.00 6.36 13.94
C ASP A 28 -20.61 4.86 13.97
N THR A 29 -21.42 3.98 13.39
CA THR A 29 -21.26 2.51 13.46
C THR A 29 -20.69 1.87 12.18
N VAL A 30 -20.50 2.65 11.11
CA VAL A 30 -19.87 2.18 9.87
C VAL A 30 -18.41 2.62 9.87
N GLY A 31 -17.47 1.66 9.75
CA GLY A 31 -16.03 1.90 9.70
C GLY A 31 -15.65 2.98 8.68
N PRO A 32 -14.46 3.58 8.79
CA PRO A 32 -14.08 4.70 7.94
C PRO A 32 -14.10 4.23 6.49
N GLY A 33 -15.07 4.72 5.71
CA GLY A 33 -15.07 4.57 4.26
C GLY A 33 -13.77 5.13 3.69
N PHE A 34 -13.46 4.80 2.44
CA PHE A 34 -12.26 5.29 1.77
C PHE A 34 -12.15 6.82 1.84
N ILE A 35 -10.93 7.29 2.10
CA ILE A 35 -10.57 8.70 2.14
C ILE A 35 -9.55 8.92 1.03
N ASN A 36 -9.90 9.78 0.07
CA ASN A 36 -8.97 10.18 -1.00
C ASN A 36 -7.89 11.11 -0.46
N LEU A 37 -6.79 10.53 0.03
CA LEU A 37 -5.68 11.27 0.64
C LEU A 37 -4.92 12.14 -0.36
N LYS A 38 -4.97 11.83 -1.65
CA LYS A 38 -4.37 12.66 -2.70
C LYS A 38 -5.13 13.98 -2.90
N GLN A 39 -6.45 13.98 -2.72
CA GLN A 39 -7.26 15.20 -2.69
C GLN A 39 -7.35 15.86 -1.30
N LYS A 40 -7.24 15.06 -0.23
CA LYS A 40 -7.41 15.48 1.17
C LYS A 40 -6.23 15.04 2.04
N PRO A 41 -5.00 15.54 1.79
CA PRO A 41 -3.81 15.09 2.52
C PRO A 41 -3.87 15.35 4.03
N ALA A 42 -4.59 16.40 4.47
CA ALA A 42 -4.80 16.70 5.88
C ALA A 42 -5.57 15.58 6.63
N SER A 43 -6.34 14.75 5.91
CA SER A 43 -7.13 13.66 6.49
C SER A 43 -6.31 12.43 6.90
N ILE A 44 -5.00 12.39 6.63
CA ILE A 44 -4.11 11.34 7.16
C ILE A 44 -4.20 11.25 8.68
N SER A 45 -4.35 12.40 9.35
CA SER A 45 -4.50 12.48 10.82
C SER A 45 -5.78 11.84 11.36
N ALA A 46 -6.75 11.53 10.50
CA ALA A 46 -7.99 10.87 10.88
C ALA A 46 -7.95 9.34 10.67
N ILE A 47 -6.86 8.79 10.12
CA ILE A 47 -6.71 7.35 9.88
C ILE A 47 -6.12 6.70 11.15
N PRO A 48 -6.85 5.82 11.86
CA PRO A 48 -6.37 5.19 13.08
C PRO A 48 -5.03 4.48 12.92
N GLU A 49 -4.82 3.81 11.78
CA GLU A 49 -3.60 3.08 11.46
C GLU A 49 -2.41 4.01 11.27
N ALA A 50 -2.61 5.19 10.67
CA ALA A 50 -1.58 6.22 10.53
C ALA A 50 -1.22 6.86 11.88
N LEU A 51 -2.21 7.04 12.77
CA LEU A 51 -1.95 7.52 14.13
C LEU A 51 -1.15 6.50 14.97
N ALA A 52 -1.36 5.21 14.71
CA ALA A 52 -0.69 4.13 15.44
C ALA A 52 0.74 3.84 14.94
N ASP A 53 1.07 4.17 13.68
CA ASP A 53 2.36 3.85 13.07
C ASP A 53 2.92 5.03 12.25
N ILE A 54 3.93 5.71 12.81
CA ILE A 54 4.60 6.87 12.17
C ILE A 54 5.21 6.55 10.80
N PRO A 55 5.89 5.39 10.61
CA PRO A 55 6.35 4.98 9.28
C PRO A 55 5.21 4.91 8.25
N LEU A 56 4.06 4.35 8.61
CA LEU A 56 2.87 4.27 7.76
C LEU A 56 2.29 5.65 7.45
N ALA A 57 2.15 6.53 8.44
CA ALA A 57 1.72 7.90 8.19
C ALA A 57 2.64 8.62 7.19
N THR A 58 3.96 8.42 7.31
CA THR A 58 4.95 9.00 6.41
C THR A 58 4.82 8.42 4.99
N ALA A 59 4.61 7.10 4.87
CA ALA A 59 4.40 6.44 3.59
C ALA A 59 3.15 6.97 2.88
N LEU A 60 2.04 7.05 3.59
CA LEU A 60 0.78 7.60 3.07
C LEU A 60 0.94 9.05 2.61
N ALA A 61 1.61 9.90 3.39
CA ALA A 61 1.85 11.28 3.00
C ALA A 61 2.61 11.38 1.67
N LYS A 62 3.72 10.65 1.53
CA LYS A 62 4.58 10.69 0.33
C LYS A 62 3.90 10.11 -0.90
N ILE A 63 3.24 8.96 -0.77
CA ILE A 63 2.55 8.30 -1.90
C ILE A 63 1.46 9.20 -2.48
N ASN A 64 0.79 9.97 -1.63
CA ASN A 64 -0.31 10.84 -2.06
C ASN A 64 0.13 12.25 -2.48
N GLU A 65 1.43 12.53 -2.57
CA GLU A 65 1.92 13.81 -3.12
C GLU A 65 1.46 14.01 -4.58
N ILE A 66 1.38 15.28 -5.00
CA ILE A 66 0.75 15.68 -6.27
C ILE A 66 1.45 15.11 -7.52
N ASP A 67 2.75 14.83 -7.39
CA ASP A 67 3.62 14.39 -8.48
C ASP A 67 3.78 12.86 -8.58
N THR A 68 3.34 12.13 -7.55
CA THR A 68 3.35 10.66 -7.55
C THR A 68 2.26 10.13 -8.49
N GLY A 69 2.58 9.18 -9.36
CA GLY A 69 1.67 8.61 -10.38
C GLY A 69 0.61 7.65 -9.86
N ILE A 70 0.62 7.37 -8.56
CA ILE A 70 -0.34 6.53 -7.85
C ILE A 70 -0.92 7.28 -6.65
N PHE A 71 -1.93 6.71 -6.02
CA PHE A 71 -2.48 7.14 -4.73
C PHE A 71 -2.82 5.93 -3.85
N SER A 72 -2.86 6.13 -2.53
CA SER A 72 -3.24 5.05 -1.61
C SER A 72 -4.75 4.85 -1.57
N VAL A 73 -5.18 3.60 -1.53
CA VAL A 73 -6.58 3.17 -1.44
C VAL A 73 -6.93 2.70 -0.03
N GLY A 74 -6.00 2.03 0.64
CA GLY A 74 -6.25 1.51 1.97
C GLY A 74 -4.97 1.08 2.66
N CYS A 75 -5.05 0.91 3.97
CA CYS A 75 -3.93 0.40 4.73
C CYS A 75 -4.42 -0.30 5.99
N HIS A 76 -3.58 -1.19 6.51
CA HIS A 76 -3.72 -1.74 7.85
C HIS A 76 -2.35 -2.04 8.44
N VAL A 77 -2.19 -1.91 9.75
CA VAL A 77 -0.98 -2.32 10.45
C VAL A 77 -1.35 -3.00 11.77
N GLN A 78 -0.68 -4.11 12.05
CA GLN A 78 -0.79 -4.81 13.32
C GLN A 78 0.60 -5.20 13.81
N HIS A 79 0.95 -4.73 14.99
CA HIS A 79 2.12 -5.18 15.73
C HIS A 79 1.72 -6.28 16.70
N ILE A 80 2.43 -7.38 16.67
CA ILE A 80 2.12 -8.61 17.40
C ILE A 80 3.32 -8.92 18.29
N ALA A 81 3.05 -9.12 19.59
CA ALA A 81 4.03 -9.59 20.56
C ALA A 81 3.46 -10.84 21.25
N ASP A 82 4.15 -11.97 21.12
CA ASP A 82 3.74 -13.25 21.69
C ASP A 82 4.96 -14.08 22.14
N GLN A 83 4.75 -15.35 22.50
CA GLN A 83 5.81 -16.24 23.00
C GLN A 83 6.93 -16.50 21.97
N GLN A 84 6.69 -16.28 20.68
CA GLN A 84 7.66 -16.43 19.60
C GLN A 84 8.47 -15.15 19.35
N GLY A 85 8.11 -14.04 20.01
CA GLY A 85 8.75 -12.74 19.89
C GLY A 85 7.82 -11.70 19.30
N TYR A 86 8.37 -10.84 18.43
CA TYR A 86 7.69 -9.70 17.85
C TYR A 86 7.57 -9.84 16.33
N ARG A 87 6.40 -9.55 15.77
CA ARG A 87 6.24 -9.39 14.31
C ARG A 87 5.28 -8.26 13.96
N THR A 88 5.38 -7.78 12.73
CA THR A 88 4.43 -6.82 12.14
C THR A 88 3.79 -7.45 10.90
N SER A 89 2.47 -7.31 10.81
CA SER A 89 1.67 -7.67 9.64
C SER A 89 0.89 -6.45 9.20
N ALA A 90 1.13 -6.00 7.97
CA ALA A 90 0.51 -4.81 7.43
C ALA A 90 0.07 -5.01 5.98
N TYR A 91 -0.75 -4.12 5.45
CA TYR A 91 -0.88 -3.95 4.01
C TYR A 91 -0.97 -2.47 3.66
N LEU A 92 -0.50 -2.14 2.46
CA LEU A 92 -0.76 -0.86 1.79
C LEU A 92 -1.36 -1.17 0.43
N GLU A 93 -2.52 -0.59 0.14
CA GLU A 93 -3.21 -0.72 -1.13
C GLU A 93 -3.10 0.60 -1.91
N PHE A 94 -2.88 0.51 -3.22
CA PHE A 94 -2.75 1.66 -4.10
C PHE A 94 -3.39 1.42 -5.47
N SER A 95 -3.59 2.50 -6.21
CA SER A 95 -4.06 2.50 -7.59
C SER A 95 -3.34 3.54 -8.43
N PHE A 96 -3.28 3.35 -9.76
CA PHE A 96 -2.80 4.38 -10.67
C PHE A 96 -3.73 5.58 -10.71
N ASN A 97 -3.14 6.76 -10.92
CA ASN A 97 -3.88 8.00 -11.06
C ASN A 97 -4.69 8.10 -12.34
N ASP A 98 -4.25 7.42 -13.41
CA ASP A 98 -4.74 7.56 -14.77
C ASP A 98 -5.72 6.44 -15.17
N GLN A 99 -6.76 6.79 -15.92
CA GLN A 99 -7.80 5.87 -16.37
C GLN A 99 -7.33 4.77 -17.31
N HIS A 100 -6.27 4.99 -18.10
CA HIS A 100 -5.73 3.95 -18.96
C HIS A 100 -4.86 3.00 -18.16
N GLN A 101 -3.94 3.53 -17.34
CA GLN A 101 -3.06 2.70 -16.52
C GLN A 101 -3.83 1.84 -15.52
N VAL A 102 -4.89 2.39 -14.90
CA VAL A 102 -5.68 1.64 -13.92
C VAL A 102 -6.40 0.43 -14.53
N LYS A 103 -6.68 0.45 -15.83
CA LYS A 103 -7.37 -0.63 -16.56
C LYS A 103 -6.45 -1.75 -16.99
N ASP A 104 -5.13 -1.56 -16.93
CA ASP A 104 -4.16 -2.54 -17.40
C ASP A 104 -3.45 -3.23 -16.22
N ALA A 105 -3.77 -4.50 -15.99
CA ALA A 105 -3.11 -5.31 -14.97
C ALA A 105 -1.60 -5.49 -15.22
N ALA A 106 -1.13 -5.34 -16.48
CA ALA A 106 0.28 -5.44 -16.82
C ALA A 106 1.12 -4.28 -16.23
N GLU A 107 0.52 -3.11 -16.01
CA GLU A 107 1.16 -1.98 -15.33
C GLU A 107 1.52 -2.34 -13.88
N TYR A 108 0.60 -3.02 -13.17
CA TYR A 108 0.84 -3.49 -11.80
C TYR A 108 1.87 -4.63 -11.73
N PHE A 109 1.84 -5.56 -12.69
CA PHE A 109 2.89 -6.58 -12.83
C PHE A 109 4.27 -5.94 -13.01
N SER A 110 4.35 -4.91 -13.85
CA SER A 110 5.59 -4.18 -14.10
C SER A 110 6.13 -3.54 -12.82
N LEU A 111 5.26 -2.96 -11.99
CA LEU A 111 5.65 -2.44 -10.67
C LEU A 111 6.20 -3.54 -9.76
N PHE A 112 5.51 -4.68 -9.65
CA PHE A 112 5.97 -5.82 -8.87
C PHE A 112 7.39 -6.27 -9.30
N TYR A 113 7.60 -6.42 -10.61
CA TYR A 113 8.88 -6.87 -11.14
C TYR A 113 10.00 -5.85 -10.89
N GLN A 114 9.72 -4.55 -11.08
CA GLN A 114 10.68 -3.48 -10.79
C GLN A 114 11.02 -3.41 -9.29
N PHE A 115 10.04 -3.61 -8.41
CA PHE A 115 10.29 -3.71 -6.96
C PHE A 115 11.16 -4.92 -6.61
N HIS A 116 10.95 -6.06 -7.27
CA HIS A 116 11.82 -7.23 -7.12
C HIS A 116 13.28 -6.89 -7.47
N GLN A 117 13.51 -6.20 -8.59
CA GLN A 117 14.86 -5.74 -8.95
C GLN A 117 15.43 -4.76 -7.92
N ARG A 118 14.59 -3.88 -7.36
CA ARG A 118 14.99 -2.94 -6.31
C ARG A 118 15.43 -3.65 -5.04
N LEU A 119 14.72 -4.70 -4.61
CA LEU A 119 15.11 -5.54 -3.46
C LEU A 119 16.49 -6.19 -3.66
N ILE A 120 16.76 -6.70 -4.87
CA ILE A 120 18.06 -7.27 -5.24
C ILE A 120 19.16 -6.21 -5.19
N GLN A 121 18.94 -5.07 -5.85
CA GLN A 121 19.91 -3.97 -5.94
C GLN A 121 20.24 -3.38 -4.56
N ALA A 122 19.23 -3.21 -3.72
CA ALA A 122 19.39 -2.71 -2.35
C ALA A 122 20.05 -3.74 -1.41
N ARG A 123 20.18 -5.00 -1.84
CA ARG A 123 20.58 -6.14 -0.99
C ARG A 123 19.77 -6.16 0.30
N PHE A 124 18.44 -6.06 0.16
CA PHE A 124 17.54 -5.89 1.29
C PHE A 124 17.78 -6.98 2.36
N PRO A 125 18.16 -6.64 3.60
CA PRO A 125 18.77 -7.61 4.52
C PRO A 125 17.77 -8.27 5.47
N HIS A 126 16.50 -7.85 5.45
CA HIS A 126 15.52 -8.25 6.45
C HIS A 126 14.65 -9.41 5.98
N SER A 127 14.24 -10.25 6.93
CA SER A 127 13.27 -11.31 6.69
C SER A 127 11.85 -10.75 6.68
N ILE A 128 11.43 -10.32 5.50
CA ILE A 128 10.12 -9.73 5.19
C ILE A 128 9.53 -10.42 3.97
N HIS A 129 8.25 -10.69 4.00
CA HIS A 129 7.48 -11.15 2.85
C HIS A 129 6.62 -10.00 2.33
N PHE A 130 6.72 -9.75 1.03
CA PHE A 130 5.90 -8.82 0.29
C PHE A 130 4.95 -9.62 -0.63
N ASP A 131 3.66 -9.63 -0.30
CA ASP A 131 2.65 -10.29 -1.11
C ASP A 131 1.85 -9.22 -1.86
N TRP A 132 2.06 -9.13 -3.17
CA TRP A 132 1.35 -8.22 -4.05
C TRP A 132 0.10 -8.92 -4.55
N THR A 133 -1.07 -8.32 -4.37
CA THR A 133 -2.33 -8.85 -4.86
C THR A 133 -2.99 -7.82 -5.76
N ILE A 134 -3.07 -8.13 -7.05
CA ILE A 134 -3.82 -7.33 -8.02
C ILE A 134 -5.27 -7.77 -7.97
N MET A 135 -6.18 -6.83 -7.77
CA MET A 135 -7.62 -7.08 -7.62
C MET A 135 -8.41 -6.16 -8.55
N PRO A 136 -9.45 -6.67 -9.23
CA PRO A 136 -10.40 -5.81 -9.92
C PRO A 136 -11.05 -4.81 -8.94
N ALA A 137 -11.23 -3.59 -9.40
CA ALA A 137 -11.86 -2.53 -8.62
C ALA A 137 -12.88 -1.75 -9.43
N VAL A 138 -13.94 -1.32 -8.76
CA VAL A 138 -14.92 -0.37 -9.29
C VAL A 138 -14.67 0.99 -8.64
N PHE A 139 -14.40 2.00 -9.47
CA PHE A 139 -14.22 3.39 -9.07
C PHE A 139 -15.52 4.15 -9.31
N THR A 140 -16.34 4.26 -8.26
CA THR A 140 -17.75 4.65 -8.36
C THR A 140 -17.99 6.05 -8.91
N ASP A 141 -17.20 7.04 -8.50
CA ASP A 141 -17.44 8.46 -8.81
C ASP A 141 -17.23 8.78 -10.28
N ILE A 142 -16.34 8.04 -10.95
CA ILE A 142 -16.06 8.17 -12.37
C ILE A 142 -16.70 7.05 -13.20
N ASN A 143 -17.50 6.17 -12.57
CA ASN A 143 -18.11 5.00 -13.18
C ASN A 143 -17.13 4.19 -14.05
N SER A 144 -15.96 3.89 -13.49
CA SER A 144 -14.88 3.20 -14.20
C SER A 144 -14.51 1.89 -13.50
N HIS A 145 -14.07 0.93 -14.30
CA HIS A 145 -13.51 -0.33 -13.83
C HIS A 145 -12.00 -0.33 -14.06
N GLY A 146 -11.26 -0.98 -13.18
CA GLY A 146 -9.84 -1.21 -13.35
C GLY A 146 -9.33 -2.13 -12.27
N PHE A 147 -8.13 -1.86 -11.77
CA PHE A 147 -7.47 -2.66 -10.76
C PHE A 147 -6.92 -1.80 -9.63
N THR A 148 -6.77 -2.38 -8.46
CA THR A 148 -5.87 -1.91 -7.40
C THR A 148 -4.84 -2.98 -7.08
N CYS A 149 -3.79 -2.59 -6.38
CA CYS A 149 -2.81 -3.53 -5.86
C CYS A 149 -2.61 -3.34 -4.37
N SER A 150 -2.84 -4.42 -3.61
CA SER A 150 -2.51 -4.49 -2.19
C SER A 150 -1.15 -5.15 -2.01
N VAL A 151 -0.26 -4.51 -1.26
CA VAL A 151 1.03 -5.08 -0.87
C VAL A 151 0.96 -5.41 0.61
N LYS A 152 0.78 -6.70 0.92
CA LYS A 152 0.88 -7.19 2.29
C LYS A 152 2.34 -7.34 2.66
N ILE A 153 2.71 -6.79 3.81
CA ILE A 153 4.08 -6.76 4.31
C ILE A 153 4.10 -7.51 5.64
N ASN A 154 4.71 -8.68 5.66
CA ASN A 154 4.79 -9.53 6.84
C ASN A 154 6.25 -9.70 7.25
N SER A 155 6.59 -9.28 8.47
CA SER A 155 7.90 -9.62 9.02
C SER A 155 7.91 -11.06 9.52
N ALA A 156 9.09 -11.68 9.51
CA ALA A 156 9.35 -12.81 10.38
C ALA A 156 9.19 -12.40 11.86
N TYR A 157 9.19 -13.38 12.76
CA TYR A 157 9.33 -13.14 14.18
C TYR A 157 10.77 -12.71 14.50
N TYR A 158 10.90 -11.61 15.26
CA TYR A 158 12.16 -11.12 15.80
C TYR A 158 12.14 -11.29 17.32
N PRO A 159 13.26 -11.67 17.95
CA PRO A 159 13.33 -11.79 19.41
C PRO A 159 13.31 -10.43 20.13
N ASP A 160 13.51 -9.34 19.41
CA ASP A 160 13.68 -8.00 19.95
C ASP A 160 12.84 -7.00 19.14
N GLN A 161 12.07 -6.18 19.87
CA GLN A 161 11.20 -5.16 19.30
C GLN A 161 11.99 -4.10 18.52
N ILE A 162 13.21 -3.75 18.94
CA ILE A 162 14.04 -2.75 18.24
C ILE A 162 14.44 -3.28 16.86
N LYS A 163 14.87 -4.55 16.77
CA LYS A 163 15.17 -5.20 15.48
C LYS A 163 13.95 -5.30 14.58
N LEU A 164 12.78 -5.62 15.14
CA LEU A 164 11.53 -5.61 14.37
C LEU A 164 11.23 -4.21 13.82
N GLN A 165 11.30 -3.18 14.65
CA GLN A 165 11.01 -1.81 14.25
C GLN A 165 11.95 -1.34 13.14
N ALA A 166 13.24 -1.66 13.23
CA ALA A 166 14.20 -1.36 12.17
C ALA A 166 13.87 -2.10 10.86
N ALA A 167 13.52 -3.39 10.93
CA ALA A 167 13.13 -4.17 9.76
C ALA A 167 11.85 -3.65 9.11
N TRP A 168 10.84 -3.31 9.93
CA TRP A 168 9.57 -2.73 9.48
C TRP A 168 9.78 -1.37 8.80
N ALA A 169 10.49 -0.45 9.46
CA ALA A 169 10.78 0.87 8.92
C ALA A 169 11.57 0.78 7.61
N SER A 170 12.56 -0.13 7.53
CA SER A 170 13.33 -0.35 6.30
C SER A 170 12.48 -0.90 5.16
N ALA A 171 11.62 -1.89 5.44
CA ALA A 171 10.72 -2.46 4.46
C ALA A 171 9.77 -1.42 3.88
N LEU A 172 9.14 -0.64 4.76
CA LEU A 172 8.18 0.36 4.35
C LEU A 172 8.84 1.55 3.66
N SER A 173 10.03 1.99 4.11
CA SER A 173 10.79 3.05 3.41
C SER A 173 11.13 2.62 1.99
N LEU A 174 11.65 1.40 1.80
CA LEU A 174 12.03 0.91 0.48
C LEU A 174 10.82 0.80 -0.46
N LEU A 175 9.70 0.27 0.02
CA LEU A 175 8.45 0.22 -0.75
C LEU A 175 7.95 1.63 -1.08
N THR A 176 7.94 2.54 -0.10
CA THR A 176 7.51 3.92 -0.29
C THR A 176 8.36 4.63 -1.34
N GLU A 177 9.68 4.57 -1.23
CA GLU A 177 10.60 5.19 -2.20
C GLU A 177 10.38 4.65 -3.62
N PHE A 178 10.14 3.35 -3.74
CA PHE A 178 9.81 2.74 -5.02
C PHE A 178 8.48 3.27 -5.58
N LEU A 179 7.43 3.27 -4.77
CA LEU A 179 6.10 3.72 -5.19
C LEU A 179 6.06 5.22 -5.54
N VAL A 180 6.79 6.06 -4.80
CA VAL A 180 6.96 7.50 -5.10
C VAL A 180 7.72 7.74 -6.40
N SER A 181 8.58 6.79 -6.82
CA SER A 181 9.29 6.89 -8.10
C SER A 181 8.39 6.69 -9.33
N VAL A 182 7.16 6.19 -9.13
CA VAL A 182 6.17 6.05 -10.21
C VAL A 182 5.76 7.46 -10.65
N LYS A 183 6.14 7.82 -11.87
CA LYS A 183 5.86 9.14 -12.42
C LYS A 183 4.39 9.28 -12.76
N LYS A 184 3.84 10.43 -12.43
CA LYS A 184 2.54 10.86 -12.96
C LYS A 184 2.62 11.04 -14.47
N ILE A 185 1.57 10.59 -15.14
CA ILE A 185 1.34 10.83 -16.56
C ILE A 185 0.23 11.88 -16.67
N ASP A 186 0.34 12.75 -17.67
CA ASP A 186 -0.70 13.73 -18.00
C ASP A 186 -1.82 13.03 -18.78
N GLY A 187 -2.74 12.41 -18.04
CA GLY A 187 -3.91 11.72 -18.58
C GLY A 187 -5.19 11.96 -17.78
N GLU A 188 -6.21 11.15 -18.03
CA GLU A 188 -7.51 11.28 -17.38
C GLU A 188 -7.46 10.74 -15.94
N LYS A 189 -7.66 11.61 -14.96
CA LYS A 189 -7.50 11.25 -13.54
C LYS A 189 -8.68 10.43 -13.01
N ILE A 190 -8.40 9.55 -12.06
CA ILE A 190 -9.42 8.74 -11.35
C ILE A 190 -9.67 9.12 -9.90
N TYR A 191 -8.94 10.10 -9.39
CA TYR A 191 -8.96 10.51 -7.99
C TYR A 191 -9.54 11.90 -7.81
#